data_AF-N1ZKC7-F1
#
_entry.id   AF-N1ZKC7-F1
#
_cell.length_a   1.000
_cell.length_b   1.000
_cell.length_c   1.000
_cell.angle_alpha   90.00
_cell.angle_beta   90.00
_cell.angle_gamma   90.00
#
_symmetry.space_group_name_H-M   'P 1'
#
loop_
_entity.id
_entity.type
_entity.pdbx_description
1 polymer ?
#
loop_
_entity_poly.entity_id
_entity_poly.type
_entity_poly.pdbx_seq_one_letter_code
_entity_poly.pdbx_strand_id
1 'polypeptide(L)' 'MPKIGRPLKGETPKNISLQLRISEKTAYQLKQCSNSLHISRTEVIEKGVETVYNEVIKKE' A
#
# COMPACT_ATOMS: atom_id res chain seq x y z
N MET A 1 -18.69 -31.07 -1.60
CA MET A 1 -17.41 -30.59 -2.15
C MET A 1 -17.08 -29.25 -1.50
N PRO A 2 -15.88 -29.05 -0.93
CA PRO A 2 -15.51 -27.78 -0.32
C PRO A 2 -15.40 -26.70 -1.41
N LYS A 3 -16.13 -25.58 -1.24
CA LYS A 3 -15.95 -24.39 -2.09
C LYS A 3 -14.66 -23.72 -1.63
N ILE A 4 -13.53 -24.08 -2.24
CA ILE A 4 -12.28 -23.35 -2.06
C ILE A 4 -12.55 -21.94 -2.61
N GLY A 5 -12.45 -20.92 -1.75
CA GLY A 5 -12.65 -19.53 -2.13
C GLY A 5 -11.65 -19.07 -3.20
N ARG A 6 -11.69 -17.79 -3.58
CA ARG A 6 -10.67 -17.24 -4.48
C ARG A 6 -9.29 -17.43 -3.84
N PRO A 7 -8.31 -18.04 -4.54
CA PRO A 7 -6.97 -18.18 -4.03
C PRO A 7 -6.39 -16.81 -3.69
N LEU A 8 -5.71 -16.72 -2.55
CA LEU A 8 -5.07 -15.48 -2.10
C LEU A 8 -3.95 -15.13 -3.08
N LYS A 9 -3.93 -13.89 -3.56
CA LYS A 9 -2.76 -13.33 -4.26
C LYS A 9 -1.76 -12.87 -3.20
N GLY A 10 -0.81 -13.74 -2.85
CA GLY A 10 0.27 -13.45 -1.91
C GLY A 10 0.17 -14.22 -0.58
N GLU A 11 1.17 -14.02 0.28
CA GLU A 11 1.29 -14.68 1.59
C GLU A 11 0.27 -14.17 2.61
N THR A 12 -0.15 -12.90 2.50
CA THR A 12 -1.08 -12.26 3.41
C THR A 12 -2.34 -11.74 2.69
N PRO A 13 -3.54 -11.98 3.25
CA PRO A 13 -4.76 -11.47 2.65
C PRO A 13 -4.84 -9.95 2.77
N LYS A 14 -4.82 -9.24 1.64
CA LYS A 14 -5.12 -7.79 1.57
C LYS A 14 -6.64 -7.57 1.64
N ASN A 15 -7.22 -7.74 2.82
CA ASN A 15 -8.68 -7.66 3.05
C ASN A 15 -9.16 -6.33 3.65
N ILE A 16 -8.26 -5.41 3.97
CA ILE A 16 -8.57 -4.07 4.51
C ILE A 16 -8.61 -3.06 3.36
N SER A 17 -9.72 -2.33 3.24
CA SER A 17 -9.88 -1.24 2.28
C SER A 17 -9.60 0.10 2.96
N LEU A 18 -8.71 0.90 2.38
CA LEU A 18 -8.40 2.24 2.83
C LEU A 18 -9.00 3.26 1.84
N GLN A 19 -10.00 4.03 2.29
CA GLN A 19 -10.52 5.17 1.55
C GLN A 19 -9.95 6.46 2.13
N LEU A 20 -9.31 7.27 1.29
CA LEU A 20 -8.69 8.53 1.69
C LEU A 20 -9.00 9.63 0.68
N ARG A 21 -9.27 10.84 1.17
CA ARG A 21 -9.30 12.06 0.37
C ARG A 21 -7.94 12.73 0.46
N ILE A 22 -7.32 12.98 -0.69
CA ILE A 22 -6.01 13.61 -0.79
C ILE A 22 -6.07 14.79 -1.75
N SER A 23 -5.11 15.70 -1.63
CA SER A 23 -4.95 16.81 -2.58
C SER A 23 -4.50 16.30 -3.96
N GLU A 24 -4.76 17.08 -5.01
CA GLU A 24 -4.28 16.79 -6.37
C GLU A 24 -2.76 16.64 -6.42
N LYS A 25 -2.04 17.49 -5.68
CA LYS A 25 -0.58 17.43 -5.55
C LYS A 25 -0.14 16.05 -5.02
N THR A 26 -0.77 15.58 -3.94
CA THR A 26 -0.46 14.27 -3.36
C THR A 26 -0.78 13.13 -4.32
N ALA A 27 -1.91 13.20 -5.04
CA ALA A 27 -2.28 12.22 -6.04
C ALA A 27 -1.26 12.15 -7.20
N TYR A 28 -0.78 13.31 -7.65
CA TYR A 28 0.28 13.40 -8.66
C TYR A 28 1.58 12.79 -8.15
N GLN A 29 2.04 13.17 -6.96
CA GLN A 29 3.27 12.62 -6.36
C GLN A 29 3.19 11.10 -6.20
N LEU A 30 2.05 10.57 -5.70
CA LEU A 30 1.82 9.13 -5.57
C LEU A 30 1.95 8.40 -6.91
N LYS A 31 1.40 8.98 -7.99
CA LYS A 31 1.50 8.43 -9.34
C LYS A 31 2.95 8.44 -9.84
N GLN A 32 3.69 9.54 -9.62
CA GLN A 32 5.10 9.63 -10.00
C GLN A 32 5.94 8.58 -9.27
N CYS A 33 5.77 8.44 -7.95
CA CYS A 33 6.47 7.42 -7.17
C CYS A 33 6.17 6.00 -7.67
N SER A 34 4.90 5.70 -7.94
CA SER A 34 4.47 4.40 -8.48
C SER A 34 5.13 4.11 -9.83
N ASN A 35 5.19 5.10 -10.73
CA ASN A 35 5.84 4.95 -12.03
C ASN A 35 7.36 4.76 -11.90
N SER A 36 8.04 5.59 -11.11
CA SER A 36 9.50 5.54 -10.96
C SER A 36 9.98 4.27 -10.27
N LEU A 37 9.20 3.74 -9.33
CA LEU A 37 9.52 2.51 -8.60
C LEU A 37 9.00 1.24 -9.30
N HIS A 38 8.21 1.38 -10.38
CA HIS A 38 7.55 0.28 -11.07
C HIS A 38 6.69 -0.63 -10.15
N ILE A 39 6.08 -0.03 -9.12
CA ILE A 39 5.19 -0.71 -8.18
C ILE A 39 3.79 -0.08 -8.20
N SER A 40 2.79 -0.77 -7.67
CA SER A 40 1.43 -0.23 -7.58
C SER A 40 1.35 0.96 -6.61
N ARG A 41 0.38 1.85 -6.83
CA ARG A 41 0.09 2.96 -5.90
C ARG A 41 -0.16 2.45 -4.47
N THR A 42 -0.78 1.28 -4.31
CA THR A 42 -1.01 0.66 -3.00
C THR A 42 0.31 0.30 -2.32
N GLU A 43 1.27 -0.28 -3.04
CA GLU A 43 2.58 -0.63 -2.49
C GLU A 43 3.39 0.62 -2.11
N VAL A 44 3.26 1.73 -2.85
CA VAL A 44 3.86 3.01 -2.44
C VAL A 44 3.31 3.48 -1.11
N ILE A 45 1.99 3.38 -0.91
CA ILE A 45 1.34 3.76 0.36
C ILE A 45 1.81 2.84 1.49
N GLU A 46 1.83 1.53 1.28
CA GLU A 46 2.30 0.54 2.28
C GLU A 46 3.74 0.84 2.70
N LYS A 47 4.65 1.07 1.74
CA LYS A 47 6.05 1.43 2.00
C LYS A 47 6.18 2.77 2.74
N GLY A 48 5.35 3.75 2.38
CA GLY A 48 5.32 5.04 3.07
C GLY A 48 4.89 4.91 4.53
N VAL A 49 3.85 4.12 4.80
CA VAL A 49 3.38 3.84 6.17
C VAL A 49 4.45 3.10 6.97
N GLU A 50 5.12 2.11 6.39
CA GLU A 50 6.21 1.39 7.04
C GLU A 50 7.38 2.32 7.39
N THR A 51 7.77 3.20 6.48
CA THR A 51 8.86 4.17 6.69
C THR A 51 8.53 5.09 7.87
N VAL A 52 7.33 5.70 7.86
CA VAL A 52 6.87 6.59 8.96
C VAL A 52 6.72 5.81 10.26
N TYR A 53 6.21 4.58 10.22
CA TYR A 53 6.09 3.73 11.41
C TYR A 53 7.47 3.46 12.02
N ASN A 54 8.47 3.17 11.18
CA ASN A 54 9.83 2.96 11.66
C ASN A 54 10.37 4.24 12.30
N GLU A 55 10.27 5.40 11.63
CA GLU A 55 10.72 6.68 12.18
C GLU A 55 10.07 7.05 13.53
N VAL A 56 8.77 6.76 13.69
CA VAL A 56 7.99 7.19 14.86
C VAL A 56 8.02 6.17 16.01
N ILE A 57 7.93 4.87 15.69
CA ILE A 57 7.72 3.80 16.66
C ILE A 57 8.97 2.96 16.88
N LYS A 58 9.66 2.56 15.80
CA LYS A 58 10.97 1.91 15.90
C LYS A 58 12.06 2.98 15.88
N LYS A 59 12.23 3.68 16.99
CA LYS A 59 13.50 4.39 17.24
C LYS A 59 14.63 3.35 17.29
N GLU A 60 15.25 3.08 16.14
CA GLU A 60 16.63 2.60 16.09
C GLU A 60 17.58 3.71 16.55
#